data_AF-A0A8X6HSA8-F1
#
_entry.id   AF-A0A8X6HSA8-F1
#
_cell.length_a   1.000
_cell.length_b   1.000
_cell.length_c   1.000
_cell.angle_alpha   90.00
_cell.angle_beta   90.00
_cell.angle_gamma   90.00
#
_symmetry.space_group_name_H-M   'P 1'
#
loop_
_entity.id
_entity.type
_entity.pdbx_description
1 polymer ?
#
loop_
_entity_poly.entity_id
_entity_poly.type
_entity_poly.pdbx_seq_one_letter_code
_entity_poly.pdbx_strand_id
1 'polypeptide(L)'
;MPSRSFFATIHRRLCETCSLDVHKPDSGRQRISRTVDAEERVVHALQRNPSTSIRVVSREIHIPQTIVGRIVHDEGLYPYHLQRV
;
A
#
# COMPACT_ATOMS: atom_id res chain seq x y z
N MET A 1 25.46 22.70 -16.41
CA MET A 1 26.09 22.92 -15.09
C MET A 1 25.00 23.20 -14.06
N PRO A 2 24.95 22.50 -12.93
CA PRO A 2 24.01 22.81 -11.85
C PRO A 2 24.24 24.23 -11.30
N SER A 3 23.18 24.92 -10.91
CA SER A 3 23.24 26.31 -10.43
C SER A 3 23.73 26.40 -8.98
N ARG A 4 24.26 27.56 -8.58
CA ARG A 4 24.64 27.82 -7.16
C ARG A 4 23.48 27.57 -6.19
N SER A 5 22.25 27.88 -6.59
CA SER A 5 21.04 27.65 -5.79
C SER A 5 20.75 26.17 -5.52
N PHE A 6 21.13 25.27 -6.44
CA PHE A 6 21.01 23.83 -6.25
C PHE A 6 21.89 23.35 -5.09
N PHE A 7 23.16 23.75 -5.07
CA PHE A 7 24.10 23.39 -4.00
C PHE A 7 23.71 23.98 -2.64
N ALA A 8 23.23 25.23 -2.61
CA ALA A 8 22.73 25.84 -1.38
C ALA A 8 21.52 25.07 -0.81
N THR A 9 20.62 24.60 -1.68
CA THR A 9 19.45 23.82 -1.27
C THR A 9 19.84 22.44 -0.72
N ILE A 10 20.79 21.77 -1.36
CA ILE A 10 21.33 20.48 -0.89
C ILE A 10 21.99 20.65 0.48
N HIS A 11 22.88 21.64 0.61
CA HIS A 11 23.57 21.91 1.86
C HIS A 11 22.58 22.19 2.99
N ARG A 12 21.59 23.05 2.74
CA ARG A 12 20.54 23.36 3.73
C ARG A 12 19.77 22.11 4.15
N ARG A 13 19.33 21.28 3.20
CA ARG A 13 18.62 20.03 3.51
C ARG A 13 19.46 19.04 4.32
N LEU A 14 20.75 18.90 3.98
CA LEU A 14 21.65 18.05 4.76
C LEU A 14 21.83 18.55 6.19
N CYS A 15 21.91 19.86 6.41
CA CYS A 15 21.98 20.41 7.77
C CYS A 15 20.67 20.27 8.56
N GLU A 16 19.53 20.43 7.90
CA GLU A 16 18.21 20.42 8.57
C GLU A 16 17.70 19.01 8.85
N THR A 17 17.84 18.08 7.90
CA THR A 17 17.22 16.75 7.96
C THR A 17 18.21 15.61 7.85
N CYS A 18 19.51 15.88 7.68
CA CYS A 18 20.57 14.87 7.45
C CYS A 18 20.25 13.87 6.31
N SER A 19 19.32 14.22 5.43
CA SER A 19 18.82 13.34 4.38
C SER A 19 18.52 14.14 3.12
N LEU A 20 18.82 13.53 1.97
CA LEU A 20 18.45 14.01 0.65
C LEU A 20 17.12 13.42 0.18
N ASP A 21 16.52 12.51 0.96
CA ASP A 21 15.26 11.89 0.62
C ASP A 21 14.14 12.92 0.55
N VAL A 22 13.34 12.78 -0.51
CA VAL A 22 12.21 13.66 -0.76
C VAL A 22 11.02 13.13 0.03
N HIS A 23 10.81 13.65 1.23
CA HIS A 23 9.61 13.37 2.03
C HIS A 23 8.41 14.15 1.48
N LYS A 24 7.52 13.48 0.75
CA LYS A 24 6.26 14.05 0.22
C LYS A 24 5.05 13.27 0.78
N PRO A 25 4.67 13.51 2.04
CA PRO A 25 3.65 12.71 2.72
C PRO A 25 2.28 12.81 2.03
N ASP A 26 1.97 13.96 1.44
CA ASP A 26 0.68 14.22 0.78
C ASP A 26 0.75 14.18 -0.75
N SER A 27 1.75 13.50 -1.31
CA SER A 27 1.82 13.36 -2.78
C SER A 27 0.94 12.21 -3.27
N GLY A 28 0.02 12.51 -4.19
CA GLY A 28 -0.85 11.54 -4.85
C GLY A 28 -2.33 11.68 -4.48
N ARG A 29 -3.16 10.78 -5.01
CA ARG A 29 -4.60 10.74 -4.71
C ARG A 29 -4.82 10.23 -3.28
N GLN A 30 -5.58 10.97 -2.48
CA GLN A 30 -6.00 10.51 -1.15
C GLN A 30 -6.62 9.10 -1.25
N ARG A 31 -6.17 8.19 -0.39
CA ARG A 31 -6.67 6.81 -0.27
C ARG A 31 -8.02 6.80 0.46
N ILE A 32 -9.04 7.48 -0.08
CA ILE A 32 -10.37 7.61 0.56
C ILE A 32 -11.09 6.24 0.63
N SER A 33 -10.70 5.27 -0.21
CA SER A 33 -11.33 3.94 -0.27
C SER A 33 -10.65 2.86 0.58
N ARG A 34 -9.57 3.18 1.30
CA ARG A 34 -8.89 2.28 2.24
C ARG A 34 -9.08 2.80 3.64
N THR A 35 -10.26 2.57 4.19
CA THR A 35 -10.48 2.71 5.63
C THR A 35 -9.87 1.48 6.31
N VAL A 36 -9.30 1.66 7.51
CA VAL A 36 -8.76 0.54 8.31
C VAL A 36 -9.80 -0.57 8.49
N ASP A 37 -11.07 -0.19 8.69
CA ASP A 37 -12.21 -1.11 8.75
C ASP A 37 -12.36 -1.99 7.49
N ALA A 38 -12.17 -1.41 6.30
CA ALA A 38 -12.25 -2.15 5.05
C ALA A 38 -11.10 -3.17 4.92
N GLU A 39 -9.90 -2.80 5.38
CA GLU A 39 -8.73 -3.68 5.38
C GLU A 39 -8.92 -4.84 6.35
N GLU A 40 -9.33 -4.57 7.60
CA GLU A 40 -9.62 -5.60 8.61
C GLU A 40 -10.68 -6.60 8.14
N ARG A 41 -11.75 -6.12 7.51
CA ARG A 41 -12.83 -6.99 6.98
C ARG A 41 -12.30 -7.93 5.89
N VAL A 42 -11.43 -7.45 5.00
CA VAL A 42 -10.81 -8.27 3.95
C VAL A 42 -9.87 -9.31 4.57
N VAL A 43 -9.02 -8.89 5.52
CA VAL A 43 -8.07 -9.78 6.21
C VAL A 43 -8.82 -10.89 6.97
N HIS A 44 -9.84 -10.53 7.74
CA HIS A 44 -10.63 -11.49 8.50
C HIS A 44 -11.40 -12.49 7.62
N ALA A 45 -11.96 -12.03 6.49
CA ALA A 45 -12.63 -12.91 5.54
C ALA A 45 -11.67 -13.96 4.94
N LEU A 46 -10.43 -13.56 4.62
CA LEU A 46 -9.40 -14.46 4.09
C LEU A 46 -8.82 -15.39 5.15
N GLN A 47 -8.62 -14.91 6.38
CA GLN A 47 -8.18 -15.75 7.49
C GLN A 47 -9.20 -16.85 7.82
N ARG A 48 -10.50 -16.54 7.73
CA ARG A 48 -11.57 -17.51 7.98
C ARG A 48 -11.55 -18.63 6.93
N ASN A 49 -11.32 -18.28 5.67
CA ASN A 49 -11.32 -19.23 4.55
C ASN A 49 -10.28 -18.81 3.50
N PRO A 50 -9.02 -19.30 3.60
CA PRO A 50 -7.92 -18.85 2.73
C PRO A 50 -8.08 -19.29 1.27
N SER A 51 -8.93 -20.29 1.00
CA SER A 51 -9.26 -20.73 -0.37
C SER A 51 -10.29 -19.85 -1.08
N THR A 52 -10.82 -18.83 -0.40
CA THR A 52 -11.82 -17.92 -0.97
C THR A 52 -11.20 -17.01 -2.02
N SER A 53 -11.83 -16.92 -3.19
CA SER A 53 -11.34 -16.02 -4.24
C SER A 53 -11.53 -14.55 -3.85
N ILE A 54 -10.59 -13.70 -4.28
CA ILE A 54 -10.65 -12.22 -4.13
C ILE A 54 -11.99 -11.67 -4.66
N ARG A 55 -12.56 -12.27 -5.71
CA ARG A 55 -13.84 -11.87 -6.30
C ARG A 55 -15.03 -12.13 -5.37
N VAL A 56 -15.01 -13.22 -4.60
CA VAL A 56 -16.05 -13.53 -3.61
C VAL A 56 -15.98 -12.53 -2.46
N VAL A 57 -14.78 -12.30 -1.91
CA VAL A 57 -14.54 -11.32 -0.85
C VAL A 57 -14.97 -9.92 -1.27
N SER A 58 -14.67 -9.53 -2.51
CA SER A 58 -15.11 -8.25 -3.10
C SER A 58 -16.63 -8.09 -3.11
N ARG A 59 -17.38 -9.15 -3.43
CA ARG A 59 -18.85 -9.12 -3.43
C ARG A 59 -19.42 -9.06 -2.02
N GLU A 60 -18.85 -9.79 -1.08
CA GLU A 60 -19.31 -9.84 0.31
C GLU A 60 -19.12 -8.50 1.03
N ILE A 61 -17.96 -7.87 0.83
CA ILE A 61 -17.57 -6.64 1.53
C ILE A 61 -17.97 -5.39 0.72
N HIS A 62 -18.46 -5.56 -0.51
CA HIS A 62 -18.86 -4.48 -1.43
C HIS A 62 -17.71 -3.52 -1.78
N ILE A 63 -16.49 -4.05 -1.84
CA ILE A 63 -15.28 -3.31 -2.18
C ILE A 63 -14.82 -3.75 -3.57
N PRO A 64 -14.35 -2.83 -4.45
CA PRO A 64 -13.75 -3.20 -5.73
C PRO A 64 -12.67 -4.27 -5.62
N GLN A 65 -12.71 -5.28 -6.49
CA GLN A 65 -11.75 -6.39 -6.52
C GLN A 65 -10.28 -5.92 -6.59
N THR A 66 -10.02 -4.79 -7.25
CA THR A 66 -8.68 -4.18 -7.35
C THR A 66 -8.16 -3.69 -6.00
N ILE A 67 -9.03 -3.17 -5.14
CA ILE A 67 -8.68 -2.73 -3.79
C ILE A 67 -8.41 -3.96 -2.92
N VAL A 68 -9.31 -4.94 -2.94
CA VAL A 68 -9.15 -6.21 -2.22
C VAL A 68 -7.82 -6.86 -2.59
N GLY A 69 -7.52 -7.03 -3.89
CA GLY A 69 -6.27 -7.64 -4.34
C GLY A 69 -5.01 -6.89 -3.91
N ARG A 70 -5.06 -5.55 -3.87
CA ARG A 70 -3.94 -4.78 -3.32
C ARG A 70 -3.81 -4.93 -1.80
N ILE A 71 -4.90 -5.00 -1.05
CA ILE A 71 -4.86 -5.25 0.41
C ILE A 71 -4.22 -6.62 0.67
N VAL A 72 -4.66 -7.66 -0.05
CA VAL A 72 -4.05 -9.00 0.03
C VAL A 72 -2.55 -8.97 -0.27
N HIS A 73 -2.14 -8.21 -1.29
CA HIS A 73 -0.73 -8.06 -1.65
C HIS A 73 0.07 -7.34 -0.57
N ASP A 74 -0.43 -6.20 -0.07
CA ASP A 74 0.26 -5.37 0.91
C ASP A 74 0.41 -6.09 2.28
N GLU A 75 -0.62 -6.86 2.68
CA GLU A 75 -0.61 -7.68 3.90
C GLU A 75 0.13 -9.03 3.72
N GLY A 76 0.62 -9.34 2.53
CA GLY A 76 1.34 -10.59 2.24
C GLY A 76 0.45 -11.85 2.27
N LEU A 77 -0.86 -11.71 2.18
CA LEU A 77 -1.85 -12.80 2.28
C LEU A 77 -2.07 -13.56 0.97
N TYR A 78 -1.10 -13.56 0.05
CA TYR A 78 -1.26 -14.21 -1.24
C TYR A 78 -1.43 -15.73 -1.06
N PRO A 79 -2.50 -16.33 -1.65
CA PRO A 79 -2.67 -17.77 -1.65
C PRO A 79 -1.75 -18.40 -2.71
N TYR A 80 -0.44 -18.32 -2.52
CA TYR A 80 0.50 -19.24 -3.17
C TYR A 80 0.39 -20.58 -2.44
N HIS A 81 -0.68 -21.34 -2.72
CA HIS A 81 -0.74 -22.72 -2.27
C HIS A 81 0.14 -23.56 -3.19
N LEU A 82 1.28 -24.00 -2.65
CA LEU A 82 2.09 -25.08 -3.20
C LEU A 82 1.17 -26.28 -3.44
N GLN A 83 0.91 -26.58 -4.71
CA GLN A 83 0.29 -27.84 -5.10
C GLN A 83 1.30 -28.94 -4.77
N ARG A 84 1.04 -29.74 -3.72
CA ARG A 84 1.79 -30.98 -3.50
C ARG A 84 1.49 -31.92 -4.68
N VAL A 85 2.52 -32.15 -5.49
CA VAL A 85 2.54 -33.14 -6.59
C VAL A 85 2.86 -34.51 -6.00
#